data_AF-A0A2V9AHF6-F1
#
_entry.id   AF-A0A2V9AHF6-F1
#
_cell.length_a   1.000
_cell.length_b   1.000
_cell.length_c   1.000
_cell.angle_alpha   90.00
_cell.angle_beta   90.00
_cell.angle_gamma   90.00
#
_symmetry.space_group_name_H-M   'P 1'
#
loop_
_entity.id
_entity.type
_entity.pdbx_description
1 polymer ?
#
loop_
_entity_poly.entity_id
_entity_poly.type
_entity_poly.pdbx_seq_one_letter_code
_entity_poly.pdbx_strand_id
1 'polypeptide(L)'
;MARYSDFLGRRVEVQYRAGDILLPASGIFVADSGRSIFLEQNFEQRGKHGHFRWEIPYQYLVRIEVKPESGATAGGAIAAGKPAAAPEPALVANSESEPRSAALVAASSGGGARILPLNHRPKTA
;
A
#
# COMPACT_ATOMS: atom_id res chain seq x y z
N MET A 1 19.26 1.64 -28.47
CA MET A 1 19.69 2.96 -27.96
C MET A 1 19.07 3.13 -26.57
N ALA A 2 19.88 3.33 -25.52
CA ALA A 2 19.39 3.58 -24.17
C ALA A 2 19.05 5.08 -24.05
N ARG A 3 17.80 5.43 -23.75
CA ARG A 3 17.31 6.83 -23.72
C ARG A 3 17.47 7.48 -22.36
N TYR A 4 17.51 6.67 -21.30
CA TYR A 4 17.52 7.15 -19.92
C TYR A 4 18.76 6.64 -19.18
N SER A 5 19.86 6.45 -19.90
CA SER A 5 21.14 6.01 -19.33
C SER A 5 21.67 6.97 -18.25
N ASP A 6 21.35 8.26 -18.33
CA ASP A 6 21.79 9.27 -17.36
C ASP A 6 21.22 9.05 -15.95
N PHE A 7 20.13 8.27 -15.86
CA PHE A 7 19.45 7.93 -14.62
C PHE A 7 20.01 6.67 -13.96
N LEU A 8 20.87 5.89 -14.64
CA LEU A 8 21.45 4.65 -14.09
C LEU A 8 22.12 4.88 -12.74
N GLY A 9 21.81 4.00 -11.79
CA GLY A 9 22.29 4.05 -10.40
C GLY A 9 21.63 5.14 -9.55
N ARG A 10 20.78 6.01 -10.12
CA ARG A 10 20.10 7.07 -9.36
C ARG A 10 18.74 6.59 -8.87
N ARG A 11 18.32 7.17 -7.74
CA ARG A 11 16.94 7.03 -7.28
C ARG A 11 16.03 7.92 -8.11
N VAL A 12 15.02 7.32 -8.72
CA VAL A 12 14.07 8.00 -9.58
C VAL A 12 12.64 7.73 -9.16
N GLU A 13 11.77 8.63 -9.55
CA GLU A 13 10.33 8.45 -9.54
C GLU A 13 9.84 8.49 -10.98
N VAL A 14 9.04 7.50 -11.34
CA VAL A 14 8.52 7.28 -12.68
C VAL A 14 7.00 7.29 -12.59
N GLN A 15 6.35 8.04 -13.47
CA GLN A 15 4.93 7.89 -13.72
C GLN A 15 4.73 7.07 -14.98
N TYR A 16 3.94 6.01 -14.88
CA TYR A 16 3.64 5.12 -15.99
C TYR A 16 2.16 4.82 -16.11
N ARG A 17 1.71 4.50 -17.32
CA ARG A 17 0.32 4.17 -17.63
C ARG A 17 0.10 2.65 -17.54
N ALA A 18 -0.86 2.22 -16.73
CA ALA A 18 -1.32 0.83 -16.67
C ALA A 18 -2.82 0.81 -17.03
N GLY A 19 -3.13 0.41 -18.27
CA GLY A 19 -4.49 0.56 -18.80
C GLY A 19 -4.86 2.04 -18.86
N ASP A 20 -5.93 2.44 -18.17
CA ASP A 20 -6.40 3.84 -18.15
C ASP A 20 -5.94 4.63 -16.92
N ILE A 21 -5.10 4.03 -16.09
CA ILE A 21 -4.65 4.62 -14.82
C ILE A 21 -3.18 5.02 -14.92
N LEU A 22 -2.82 6.16 -14.33
CA LEU A 22 -1.43 6.56 -14.12
C LEU A 22 -0.98 6.12 -12.74
N LEU A 23 0.11 5.37 -12.68
CA LEU A 23 0.68 4.84 -11.46
C LEU A 23 2.10 5.38 -11.25
N PRO A 24 2.45 5.78 -10.01
CA PRO A 24 3.82 6.10 -9.66
C PRO A 24 4.59 4.82 -9.31
N ALA A 25 5.83 4.73 -9.78
CA ALA A 25 6.82 3.76 -9.34
C ALA A 25 8.07 4.51 -8.89
N SER A 26 8.69 4.08 -7.79
CA SER A 26 9.97 4.66 -7.35
C SER A 26 10.97 3.56 -7.05
N GLY A 27 12.24 3.83 -7.31
CA GLY A 27 13.31 2.87 -7.13
C GLY A 27 14.64 3.39 -7.66
N ILE A 28 15.67 2.58 -7.52
CA ILE A 28 16.95 2.79 -8.17
C ILE A 28 16.82 2.36 -9.62
N PHE A 29 17.22 3.21 -10.55
CA PHE A 29 17.23 2.87 -11.96
C PHE A 29 18.42 1.94 -12.25
N VAL A 30 18.16 0.68 -12.53
CA VAL A 30 19.20 -0.36 -12.61
C VAL A 30 19.57 -0.75 -14.04
N ALA A 31 18.65 -0.61 -15.00
CA ALA A 31 18.94 -0.93 -16.40
C ALA A 31 18.00 -0.23 -17.38
N ASP A 32 18.50 -0.06 -18.59
CA ASP A 32 17.76 0.39 -19.78
C ASP A 32 18.04 -0.58 -20.93
N SER A 33 17.03 -1.35 -21.36
CA SER A 33 17.19 -2.31 -22.45
C SER A 33 17.00 -1.70 -23.85
N GLY A 34 16.65 -0.42 -23.93
CA GLY A 34 16.20 0.23 -25.16
C GLY A 34 14.73 -0.04 -25.50
N ARG A 35 14.03 -0.95 -24.79
CA ARG A 35 12.59 -1.20 -24.90
C ARG A 35 11.84 -0.93 -23.60
N SER A 36 12.46 -1.27 -22.48
CA SER A 36 11.92 -1.09 -21.13
C SER A 36 13.00 -0.52 -20.23
N ILE A 37 12.58 0.18 -19.19
CA ILE A 37 13.43 0.55 -18.06
C ILE A 37 13.21 -0.42 -16.91
N PHE A 38 14.23 -0.56 -16.06
CA PHE A 38 14.16 -1.41 -14.88
C PHE A 38 14.48 -0.59 -13.64
N LEU A 39 13.59 -0.68 -12.65
CA LEU A 39 13.77 -0.05 -11.35
C LEU A 39 13.83 -1.13 -10.27
N GLU A 40 14.70 -0.95 -9.29
CA GLU A 40 14.77 -1.80 -8.11
C GLU A 40 14.43 -1.00 -6.85
N GLN A 41 13.50 -1.49 -6.05
CA GLN A 41 13.14 -0.89 -4.78
C GLN A 41 13.32 -1.92 -3.66
N ASN A 42 14.22 -1.61 -2.73
CA ASN A 42 14.43 -2.40 -1.52
C ASN A 42 13.48 -1.88 -0.42
N PHE A 43 12.81 -2.79 0.28
CA PHE A 43 11.93 -2.49 1.40
C PHE A 43 12.30 -3.37 2.59
N GLU A 44 12.28 -2.76 3.77
CA GLU A 44 12.43 -3.48 5.03
C GLU A 44 11.15 -3.30 5.83
N GLN A 45 10.37 -4.37 6.00
CA GLN A 45 9.17 -4.34 6.84
C GLN A 45 9.28 -5.42 7.91
N ARG A 46 9.19 -5.00 9.17
CA ARG A 46 9.16 -5.91 10.35
C ARG A 46 10.36 -6.88 10.36
N GLY A 47 11.56 -6.39 10.03
CA GLY A 47 12.79 -7.17 9.94
C GLY A 47 12.89 -8.10 8.72
N LYS A 48 11.90 -8.08 7.82
CA LYS A 48 11.97 -8.79 6.54
C LYS A 48 12.45 -7.83 5.46
N HIS A 49 13.58 -8.19 4.84
CA HIS A 49 14.09 -7.52 3.66
C HIS A 49 13.42 -8.13 2.44
N GLY A 50 12.80 -7.29 1.62
CA GLY A 50 12.31 -7.67 0.31
C GLY A 50 12.74 -6.64 -0.72
N HIS A 51 12.68 -7.04 -1.98
CA HIS A 51 12.94 -6.13 -3.09
C HIS A 51 11.86 -6.32 -4.14
N PHE A 52 11.44 -5.21 -4.74
CA PHE A 52 10.57 -5.19 -5.92
C PHE A 52 11.38 -4.72 -7.11
N ARG A 53 11.22 -5.42 -8.23
CA ARG A 53 11.80 -5.03 -9.51
C ARG A 53 10.68 -4.68 -10.48
N TRP A 54 10.67 -3.42 -10.91
CA TRP A 54 9.74 -2.93 -11.93
C TRP A 54 10.37 -3.11 -13.31
N GLU A 55 9.56 -3.55 -14.26
CA GLU A 55 9.84 -3.43 -15.69
C GLU A 55 8.79 -2.53 -16.32
N ILE A 56 9.20 -1.39 -16.86
CA ILE A 56 8.28 -0.40 -17.46
C ILE A 56 8.65 -0.21 -18.93
N PRO A 57 7.83 -0.69 -19.87
CA PRO A 57 8.01 -0.43 -21.30
C PRO A 57 7.96 1.06 -21.61
N TYR A 58 8.75 1.49 -22.59
CA TYR A 58 8.77 2.91 -22.99
C TYR A 58 7.44 3.45 -23.47
N GLN A 59 6.62 2.59 -24.06
CA GLN A 59 5.28 2.95 -24.51
C GLN A 59 4.38 3.45 -23.37
N TYR A 60 4.67 3.02 -22.14
CA TYR A 60 3.87 3.37 -20.97
C TYR A 60 4.54 4.39 -20.07
N LEU A 61 5.78 4.80 -20.37
CA LEU A 61 6.49 5.81 -19.59
C LEU A 61 5.90 7.19 -19.90
N VAL A 62 5.43 7.89 -18.87
CA VAL A 62 4.88 9.24 -19.00
C VAL A 62 5.90 10.29 -18.55
N ARG A 63 6.53 10.06 -17.39
CA ARG A 63 7.51 10.99 -16.80
C ARG A 63 8.53 10.22 -15.97
N ILE A 64 9.77 10.72 -15.97
CA ILE A 64 10.84 10.25 -15.09
C ILE A 64 11.53 11.46 -14.45
N GLU A 65 11.73 11.40 -13.15
CA GLU A 65 12.42 12.43 -12.38
C GLU A 65 13.43 11.79 -11.43
N VAL A 66 14.58 12.43 -11.26
CA VAL A 66 15.50 12.08 -10.19
C VAL A 66 14.90 12.55 -8.88
N LYS A 67 14.71 11.63 -7.93
CA LYS A 67 14.31 11.99 -6.58
C LYS A 67 15.58 12.25 -5.77
N PRO A 68 15.77 13.44 -5.18
CA PRO A 68 16.86 13.62 -4.24
C PRO A 68 16.64 12.62 -3.11
N GLU A 69 17.68 11.85 -2.80
CA GLU A 69 17.63 10.93 -1.67
C GLU A 69 17.54 11.77 -0.40
N SER A 70 16.31 12.12 -0.03
CA SER A 70 16.01 12.77 1.25
C SER A 70 16.38 11.75 2.30
N GLY A 71 17.60 11.90 2.83
CA GLY A 71 18.14 11.09 3.90
C GLY A 71 17.07 10.88 4.95
N ALA A 72 16.98 9.65 5.44
CA ALA A 72 16.04 9.24 6.46
C ALA A 72 16.00 10.24 7.63
N THR A 73 15.01 11.13 7.62
CA THR A 73 14.42 11.77 8.80
C THR A 73 13.00 12.18 8.43
N ALA A 74 12.13 11.20 8.18
CA ALA A 74 10.69 11.41 8.32
C ALA A 74 10.30 11.18 9.79
N GLY A 75 10.85 12.01 10.68
CA GLY A 75 10.07 12.47 11.81
C GLY A 75 8.95 13.32 11.20
N GLY A 76 7.70 12.98 11.52
CA GLY A 76 6.52 13.53 10.87
C GLY A 76 6.53 15.05 10.80
N ALA A 77 6.76 15.58 9.60
CA ALA A 77 6.33 16.93 9.25
C ALA A 77 4.84 16.85 8.90
N ILE A 78 4.02 16.81 9.95
CA ILE A 78 2.66 17.32 9.90
C ILE A 78 2.73 18.73 9.30
N ALA A 79 2.07 18.91 8.16
CA ALA A 79 1.89 20.20 7.53
C ALA A 79 1.25 21.16 8.55
N ALA A 80 2.02 22.13 9.00
CA ALA A 80 1.53 23.25 9.78
C ALA A 80 0.69 24.15 8.87
N GLY A 81 -0.62 23.96 8.91
CA GLY A 81 -1.62 24.96 8.50
C GLY A 81 -2.40 25.42 9.73
N LYS A 82 -2.05 26.57 10.30
CA LYS A 82 -2.83 27.31 11.31
C LYS A 82 -3.26 28.64 10.68
N PRO A 83 -4.54 29.04 10.75
CA PRO A 83 -5.04 30.04 11.74
C PRO A 83 -6.34 29.57 12.44
N ALA A 84 -6.47 29.55 13.78
CA ALA A 84 -7.14 30.56 14.65
C ALA A 84 -8.51 31.05 14.10
N ALA A 85 -9.68 30.99 14.78
CA ALA A 85 -10.02 31.24 16.18
C ALA A 85 -11.40 30.64 16.59
N ALA A 86 -11.62 30.48 17.91
CA ALA A 86 -12.74 29.90 18.68
C ALA A 86 -14.00 30.85 18.74
N PRO A 87 -15.13 30.59 19.48
CA PRO A 87 -15.35 29.66 20.61
C PRO A 87 -16.69 28.86 20.69
N GLU A 88 -16.74 27.97 21.68
CA GLU A 88 -17.86 27.17 22.22
C GLU A 88 -19.15 27.97 22.54
N PRO A 89 -20.28 27.26 22.80
CA PRO A 89 -20.61 27.03 24.21
C PRO A 89 -20.93 25.56 24.56
N ALA A 90 -20.47 25.20 25.75
CA ALA A 90 -20.76 23.99 26.51
C ALA A 90 -22.25 23.81 26.83
N LEU A 91 -22.65 22.57 27.20
CA LEU A 91 -23.19 22.27 28.54
C LEU A 91 -23.48 20.75 28.69
N VAL A 92 -22.65 20.16 29.55
CA VAL A 92 -22.76 18.99 30.44
C VAL A 92 -24.14 18.35 30.71
N ALA A 93 -24.15 17.04 30.94
CA ALA A 93 -24.68 16.44 32.18
C ALA A 93 -24.24 14.97 32.33
N ASN A 94 -23.64 14.67 33.48
CA ASN A 94 -23.28 13.34 33.98
C ASN A 94 -24.52 12.47 34.25
N SER A 95 -24.35 11.13 34.27
CA SER A 95 -24.46 10.31 35.49
C SER A 95 -24.79 8.83 35.20
N GLU A 96 -23.92 7.97 35.74
CA GLU A 96 -24.18 6.73 36.50
C GLU A 96 -25.08 5.59 35.98
N SER A 97 -24.57 4.38 36.32
CA SER A 97 -25.28 3.15 36.69
C SER A 97 -25.69 2.14 35.60
N GLU A 98 -24.89 1.05 35.53
CA GLU A 98 -25.42 -0.33 35.48
C GLU A 98 -26.54 -0.51 36.53
N PRO A 99 -27.56 -1.38 36.39
CA PRO A 99 -27.36 -2.82 36.17
C PRO A 99 -28.49 -3.54 35.40
N ARG A 100 -28.39 -4.88 35.36
CA ARG A 100 -29.49 -5.89 35.35
C ARG A 100 -29.68 -6.69 34.06
N SER A 101 -29.08 -7.88 34.11
CA SER A 101 -29.56 -9.13 33.52
C SER A 101 -31.08 -9.31 33.59
N ALA A 102 -31.67 -9.74 32.48
CA ALA A 102 -32.87 -10.56 32.46
C ALA A 102 -32.85 -11.47 31.22
N ALA A 103 -32.66 -12.76 31.47
CA ALA A 103 -32.82 -13.84 30.50
C ALA A 103 -34.31 -14.16 30.29
N LEU A 104 -34.68 -14.64 29.10
CA LEU A 104 -35.84 -15.50 28.79
C LEU A 104 -35.58 -16.12 27.40
N VAL A 105 -35.07 -17.36 27.32
CA VAL A 105 -35.77 -18.64 27.07
C VAL A 105 -36.12 -18.93 25.59
N ALA A 106 -35.30 -19.83 25.03
CA ALA A 106 -35.51 -20.97 24.11
C ALA A 106 -36.54 -20.96 22.95
N ALA A 107 -36.05 -21.35 21.75
CA ALA A 107 -36.63 -22.46 20.97
C ALA A 107 -35.56 -23.11 20.07
N SER A 108 -35.53 -24.44 20.09
CA SER A 108 -34.61 -25.35 19.39
C SER A 108 -35.10 -25.76 18.00
N SER A 109 -34.20 -25.91 17.02
CA SER A 109 -34.08 -27.11 16.15
C SER A 109 -33.16 -26.85 14.93
N GLY A 110 -32.38 -27.87 14.55
CA GLY A 110 -32.01 -28.08 13.13
C GLY A 110 -30.55 -27.91 12.71
N GLY A 111 -29.69 -28.85 13.11
CA GLY A 111 -28.82 -29.62 12.21
C GLY A 111 -27.90 -28.93 11.18
N GLY A 112 -26.60 -29.25 11.26
CA GLY A 112 -25.76 -29.40 10.07
C GLY A 112 -24.43 -28.66 10.08
N ALA A 113 -23.46 -29.11 10.89
CA ALA A 113 -22.06 -28.84 10.61
C ALA A 113 -21.61 -29.70 9.42
N ARG A 114 -21.14 -29.08 8.32
CA ARG A 114 -20.40 -29.82 7.29
C ARG A 114 -19.35 -28.95 6.59
N ILE A 115 -18.18 -28.94 7.24
CA ILE A 115 -16.84 -29.08 6.68
C ILE A 115 -16.84 -29.40 5.18
N LEU A 116 -16.27 -28.51 4.35
CA LEU A 116 -16.05 -28.73 2.92
C LEU A 116 -14.74 -29.54 2.71
N PRO A 117 -14.77 -30.75 2.13
CA PRO A 117 -13.55 -31.46 1.77
C PRO A 117 -13.11 -31.17 0.33
N LEU A 118 -11.79 -31.04 0.19
CA LEU A 118 -11.00 -30.81 -1.02
C LEU A 118 -11.20 -31.92 -2.07
N ASN A 119 -11.46 -31.53 -3.31
CA ASN A 119 -11.58 -32.47 -4.43
C ASN A 119 -10.23 -33.01 -4.91
N HIS A 120 -10.25 -34.31 -5.15
CA HIS A 120 -9.15 -35.22 -5.44
C HIS A 120 -8.64 -35.10 -6.89
N ARG A 121 -7.32 -35.26 -7.04
CA ARG A 121 -6.61 -35.48 -8.32
C ARG A 121 -6.72 -36.95 -8.76
N PRO A 122 -6.93 -37.28 -10.05
CA PRO A 122 -6.74 -38.63 -10.55
C PRO A 122 -5.29 -38.87 -11.03
N LYS A 123 -4.77 -40.06 -10.71
CA LYS A 123 -3.49 -40.61 -11.15
C LYS A 123 -3.78 -41.67 -12.21
N THR A 124 -3.28 -41.49 -13.43
CA THR A 124 -3.34 -42.51 -14.49
C THR A 124 -2.16 -43.46 -14.34
N ALA A 125 -2.44 -44.75 -14.48
CA ALA A 125 -1.46 -45.83 -14.59
C ALA A 125 -0.90 -45.91 -16.02
#